data_AF-A0A1I6QY24-F1
#
_entry.id   AF-A0A1I6QY24-F1
#
_cell.length_a   1.000
_cell.length_b   1.000
_cell.length_c   1.000
_cell.angle_alpha   90.00
_cell.angle_beta   90.00
_cell.angle_gamma   90.00
#
_symmetry.space_group_name_H-M   'P 1'
#
loop_
_entity.id
_entity.type
_entity.pdbx_description
1 polymer ?
#
loop_
_entity_poly.entity_id
_entity_poly.type
_entity_poly.pdbx_seq_one_letter_code
_entity_poly.pdbx_strand_id
1 'polypeptide(L)'
;MSHIITAQLIVLADENIERKSAEVTDWAARIGWTVGLLLLVALVYWLMREGWKWRGSLQGDLPELPAPPQTPGDARLRLTGRYHGSTTAGQWLDRIVAHGLGARSRAELTLTAEGITVERTGAPDFLIPAGRVRGARLDKGIAGKVLTEGGLLVITWEHGDRLLDSGFRSDRAEEHAAWVQALQPASTAAAGPHTPEEGAA
;
A
#
# COMPACT_ATOMS: atom_id res chain seq x y z
N MET A 1 -70.87 -15.21 -54.31
CA MET A 1 -70.54 -13.94 -53.62
C MET A 1 -70.41 -14.12 -52.11
N SER A 2 -71.29 -14.87 -51.44
CA SER A 2 -71.23 -15.13 -49.98
C SER A 2 -69.97 -15.89 -49.51
N HIS A 3 -69.53 -16.92 -50.21
CA HIS A 3 -68.32 -17.69 -49.83
C HIS A 3 -67.00 -16.90 -49.91
N ILE A 4 -66.93 -15.89 -50.78
CA ILE A 4 -65.72 -15.06 -50.94
C ILE A 4 -65.58 -14.13 -49.72
N ILE A 5 -66.70 -13.59 -49.21
CA ILE A 5 -66.72 -12.72 -48.04
C ILE A 5 -66.31 -13.49 -46.79
N THR A 6 -66.74 -14.74 -46.63
CA THR A 6 -66.35 -15.58 -45.49
C THR A 6 -64.85 -15.87 -45.49
N ALA A 7 -64.26 -16.19 -46.65
CA ALA A 7 -62.82 -16.43 -46.75
C ALA A 7 -61.99 -15.17 -46.43
N GLN A 8 -62.43 -14.00 -46.91
CA GLN A 8 -61.76 -12.74 -46.63
C GLN A 8 -61.83 -12.36 -45.14
N LEU A 9 -62.94 -12.64 -44.47
CA LEU A 9 -63.12 -12.34 -43.05
C LEU A 9 -62.26 -13.24 -42.16
N ILE A 10 -62.05 -14.50 -42.56
CA ILE A 10 -61.17 -15.44 -41.87
C ILE A 10 -59.70 -15.00 -42.01
N VAL A 11 -59.26 -14.64 -43.23
CA VAL A 11 -57.89 -14.16 -43.47
C VAL A 11 -57.62 -12.84 -42.73
N LEU A 12 -58.58 -11.91 -42.72
CA LEU A 12 -58.48 -10.65 -41.97
C LEU A 12 -58.50 -10.85 -40.44
N ALA A 13 -59.17 -11.89 -39.95
CA ALA A 13 -59.14 -12.25 -38.53
C ALA A 13 -57.81 -12.92 -38.16
N ASP A 14 -57.26 -13.77 -39.03
CA ASP A 14 -55.98 -14.46 -38.88
C ASP A 14 -54.80 -13.47 -38.82
N GLU A 15 -54.76 -12.51 -39.77
CA GLU A 15 -53.76 -11.43 -39.78
C GLU A 15 -53.85 -10.45 -38.59
N ASN A 16 -55.00 -10.39 -37.90
CA ASN A 16 -55.20 -9.56 -36.71
C ASN A 16 -54.88 -10.32 -35.42
N ILE A 17 -54.94 -11.66 -35.44
CA ILE A 17 -54.53 -12.52 -34.34
C ILE A 17 -53.01 -12.62 -34.29
N GLU A 18 -52.32 -12.71 -35.43
CA GLU A 18 -50.84 -12.67 -35.48
C GLU A 18 -50.25 -11.30 -35.09
N ARG A 19 -51.02 -10.22 -35.24
CA ARG A 19 -50.60 -8.86 -34.86
C ARG A 19 -50.75 -8.54 -33.37
N LYS A 20 -51.24 -9.49 -32.57
CA LYS A 20 -51.21 -9.41 -31.11
C LYS A 20 -50.02 -10.21 -30.60
N SER A 21 -49.11 -9.52 -29.92
CA SER A 21 -48.00 -10.10 -29.16
C SER A 21 -46.72 -10.33 -29.98
N ALA A 22 -46.11 -9.25 -30.49
CA ALA A 22 -44.68 -9.16 -30.23
C ALA A 22 -44.55 -9.21 -28.71
N GLU A 23 -44.15 -10.37 -28.16
CA GLU A 23 -44.05 -10.62 -26.72
C GLU A 23 -43.46 -9.38 -26.06
N VAL A 24 -44.30 -8.68 -25.31
CA VAL A 24 -43.96 -7.40 -24.68
C VAL A 24 -42.71 -7.67 -23.89
N THR A 25 -41.61 -7.13 -24.38
CA THR A 25 -40.29 -7.71 -24.16
C THR A 25 -40.11 -8.11 -22.72
N ASP A 26 -39.80 -9.37 -22.40
CA ASP A 26 -39.84 -9.93 -21.04
C ASP A 26 -39.31 -8.97 -19.97
N TRP A 27 -40.20 -8.08 -19.51
CA TRP A 27 -39.83 -6.94 -18.68
C TRP A 27 -39.52 -7.46 -17.30
N ALA A 28 -40.16 -8.57 -16.91
CA ALA A 28 -39.82 -9.32 -15.72
C ALA A 28 -38.39 -9.86 -15.79
N ALA A 29 -37.98 -10.48 -16.91
CA ALA A 29 -36.59 -10.91 -17.08
C ALA A 29 -35.61 -9.73 -17.07
N ARG A 30 -35.91 -8.62 -17.76
CA ARG A 30 -35.05 -7.43 -17.77
C ARG A 30 -34.92 -6.79 -16.38
N ILE A 31 -36.03 -6.66 -15.66
CA ILE A 31 -36.04 -6.16 -14.28
C ILE A 31 -35.24 -7.13 -13.39
N GLY A 32 -35.43 -8.44 -13.55
CA GLY A 32 -34.66 -9.47 -12.85
C GLY A 32 -33.16 -9.35 -13.09
N TRP A 33 -32.72 -9.25 -14.34
CA TRP A 33 -31.31 -9.02 -14.70
C TRP A 33 -30.78 -7.69 -14.16
N THR A 34 -31.58 -6.63 -14.21
CA THR A 34 -31.20 -5.31 -13.68
C THR A 34 -31.00 -5.35 -12.17
N VAL A 35 -31.96 -5.94 -11.44
CA VAL A 35 -31.87 -6.10 -9.98
C VAL A 35 -30.71 -7.01 -9.61
N GLY A 36 -30.52 -8.12 -10.34
CA GLY A 36 -29.38 -9.02 -10.16
C GLY A 36 -28.04 -8.31 -10.35
N LEU A 37 -27.92 -7.49 -11.40
CA LEU A 37 -26.73 -6.69 -11.66
C LEU A 37 -26.49 -5.66 -10.54
N LEU A 38 -27.54 -4.96 -10.07
CA LEU A 38 -27.42 -3.99 -8.99
C LEU A 38 -26.99 -4.65 -7.68
N LEU A 39 -27.53 -5.83 -7.35
CA LEU A 39 -27.12 -6.60 -6.18
C LEU A 39 -25.68 -7.08 -6.29
N LEU A 40 -25.26 -7.54 -7.47
CA LEU A 40 -23.87 -7.94 -7.73
C LEU A 40 -22.92 -6.75 -7.55
N VAL A 41 -23.26 -5.59 -8.12
CA VAL A 41 -22.49 -4.36 -7.97
C VAL A 41 -22.41 -3.95 -6.49
N ALA A 42 -23.54 -3.95 -5.78
CA ALA A 42 -23.57 -3.65 -4.35
C ALA A 42 -22.72 -4.62 -3.52
N LEU A 43 -22.75 -5.92 -3.85
CA LEU A 43 -21.92 -6.94 -3.21
C LEU A 43 -20.43 -6.71 -3.47
N VAL A 44 -20.04 -6.37 -4.71
CA VAL A 44 -18.65 -6.04 -5.05
C VAL A 44 -18.19 -4.80 -4.26
N TYR A 45 -18.98 -3.73 -4.22
CA TYR A 45 -18.67 -2.55 -3.41
C TYR A 45 -18.58 -2.87 -1.91
N TRP A 46 -19.44 -3.76 -1.40
CA TRP A 46 -19.40 -4.22 -0.02
C TRP A 46 -18.12 -5.02 0.28
N LEU A 47 -17.73 -5.96 -0.60
CA LEU A 47 -16.48 -6.72 -0.47
C LEU A 47 -15.24 -5.82 -0.57
N MET A 48 -15.23 -4.82 -1.47
CA MET A 48 -14.16 -3.83 -1.53
C MET A 48 -14.05 -3.05 -0.22
N ARG A 49 -15.19 -2.63 0.34
CA ARG A 49 -15.24 -1.94 1.63
C ARG A 49 -14.72 -2.82 2.76
N GLU A 50 -15.11 -4.09 2.81
CA GLU A 50 -14.66 -5.01 3.85
C GLU A 50 -13.16 -5.32 3.71
N GLY A 51 -12.66 -5.47 2.48
CA GLY A 51 -11.23 -5.57 2.20
C GLY A 51 -10.44 -4.35 2.68
N TRP A 52 -10.99 -3.14 2.53
CA TRP A 52 -10.35 -1.92 3.07
C TRP A 52 -10.36 -1.87 4.60
N LYS A 53 -11.43 -2.34 5.25
CA LYS A 53 -11.46 -2.44 6.73
C LYS A 53 -10.45 -3.46 7.26
N TRP A 54 -10.32 -4.61 6.61
CA TRP A 54 -9.29 -5.62 6.93
C TRP A 54 -7.87 -5.09 6.74
N ARG A 55 -7.62 -4.26 5.71
CA ARG A 55 -6.34 -3.57 5.56
C ARG A 55 -6.08 -2.54 6.66
N GLY A 56 -7.13 -1.88 7.15
CA GLY A 56 -7.05 -0.98 8.29
C GLY A 56 -6.73 -1.71 9.61
N SER A 57 -7.37 -2.85 9.87
CA SER A 57 -7.10 -3.67 11.07
C SER A 57 -5.69 -4.25 11.07
N LEU A 58 -5.12 -4.52 9.89
CA LEU A 58 -3.73 -4.93 9.75
C LEU A 58 -2.74 -3.88 10.25
N GLN A 59 -3.09 -2.64 10.58
CA GLN A 59 -2.15 -1.66 11.13
C GLN A 59 -2.51 -1.16 12.54
N GLY A 60 -3.64 -1.61 13.09
CA GLY A 60 -4.14 -1.18 14.40
C GLY A 60 -3.36 -1.77 15.59
N ASP A 61 -2.71 -2.92 15.40
CA ASP A 61 -2.01 -3.64 16.48
C ASP A 61 -0.55 -3.20 16.67
N LEU A 62 -0.08 -2.16 15.97
CA LEU A 62 1.28 -1.68 16.20
C LEU A 62 1.36 -1.03 17.59
N PRO A 63 2.30 -1.46 18.45
CA PRO A 63 2.47 -0.85 19.77
C PRO A 63 2.90 0.62 19.62
N GLU A 64 2.76 1.38 20.70
CA GLU A 64 3.24 2.76 20.73
C GLU A 64 4.74 2.83 20.45
N LEU A 65 5.17 3.88 19.76
CA LEU A 65 6.58 4.08 19.42
C LEU A 65 7.38 4.39 20.70
N PRO A 66 8.57 3.78 20.88
CA PRO A 66 9.46 4.18 21.96
C PRO A 66 9.79 5.67 21.83
N ALA A 67 9.57 6.42 22.91
CA ALA A 67 9.91 7.84 22.96
C ALA A 67 11.45 8.02 22.96
N PRO A 68 11.97 9.11 22.37
CA PRO A 68 13.36 9.49 22.52
C PRO A 68 13.76 9.63 24.00
N PRO A 69 15.00 9.29 24.38
CA PRO A 69 15.51 9.57 25.72
C PRO A 69 15.56 11.09 25.96
N GLN A 70 15.25 11.53 27.18
CA GLN A 70 15.30 12.97 27.54
C GLN A 70 16.71 13.55 27.48
N THR A 71 17.73 12.70 27.67
CA THR A 71 19.13 13.07 27.55
C THR A 71 19.77 12.16 26.50
N PRO A 72 19.98 12.66 25.27
CA PRO A 72 20.65 11.88 24.24
C PRO A 72 22.06 11.50 24.68
N GLY A 73 22.41 10.22 24.52
CA GLY A 73 23.79 9.76 24.71
C GLY A 73 24.73 10.29 23.62
N ASP A 74 26.01 9.89 23.71
CA ASP A 74 27.03 10.32 22.75
C ASP A 74 26.69 9.91 21.32
N ALA A 75 26.60 10.91 20.44
CA ALA A 75 26.26 10.73 19.04
C ALA A 75 27.45 10.14 18.26
N ARG A 76 27.27 8.94 17.72
CA ARG A 76 28.24 8.27 16.82
C ARG A 76 28.14 8.81 15.40
N LEU A 77 26.91 8.99 14.92
CA LEU A 77 26.61 9.58 13.61
C LEU A 77 25.40 10.51 13.73
N ARG A 78 25.40 11.54 12.90
CA ARG A 78 24.27 12.46 12.71
C ARG A 78 23.99 12.59 11.23
N LEU A 79 22.72 12.74 10.87
CA LEU A 79 22.28 12.97 9.50
C LEU A 79 21.04 13.84 9.51
N THR A 80 21.01 14.83 8.63
CA THR A 80 19.84 15.69 8.42
C THR A 80 19.25 15.42 7.06
N GLY A 81 17.93 15.42 6.97
CA GLY A 81 17.27 15.25 5.68
C GLY A 81 15.76 15.15 5.78
N ARG A 82 15.22 14.20 5.02
CA ARG A 82 13.78 14.00 4.86
C ARG A 82 13.40 12.57 5.16
N TYR A 83 12.36 12.43 5.97
CA TYR A 83 11.67 11.17 6.22
C TYR A 83 10.56 10.96 5.18
N HIS A 84 10.58 9.80 4.52
CA HIS A 84 9.65 9.47 3.43
C HIS A 84 8.46 8.61 3.86
N GLY A 85 8.54 8.01 5.05
CA GLY A 85 7.53 7.12 5.62
C GLY A 85 8.12 5.74 5.95
N SER A 86 7.35 4.95 6.71
CA SER A 86 7.64 3.53 6.93
C SER A 86 6.71 2.64 6.11
N THR A 87 7.22 1.49 5.71
CA THR A 87 6.45 0.41 5.09
C THR A 87 6.69 -0.90 5.84
N THR A 88 5.85 -1.90 5.61
CA THR A 88 6.20 -3.28 5.98
C THR A 88 7.46 -3.70 5.23
N ALA A 89 8.40 -4.37 5.91
CA ALA A 89 9.68 -4.75 5.32
C ALA A 89 9.50 -5.59 4.05
N GLY A 90 10.21 -5.22 2.97
CA GLY A 90 10.10 -5.88 1.66
C GLY A 90 8.79 -5.58 0.88
N GLN A 91 7.83 -4.90 1.48
CA GLN A 91 6.55 -4.52 0.87
C GLN A 91 6.48 -3.00 0.69
N TRP A 92 7.25 -2.46 -0.25
CA TRP A 92 7.43 -1.01 -0.43
C TRP A 92 6.15 -0.22 -0.77
N LEU A 93 5.04 -0.88 -1.10
CA LEU A 93 3.72 -0.26 -1.30
C LEU A 93 2.84 -0.26 -0.04
N ASP A 94 3.16 -1.10 0.95
CA ASP A 94 2.37 -1.24 2.17
C ASP A 94 2.80 -0.19 3.21
N ARG A 95 2.27 1.03 3.03
CA ARG A 95 2.57 2.17 3.91
C ARG A 95 1.95 2.00 5.29
N ILE A 96 2.76 2.19 6.32
CA ILE A 96 2.29 2.24 7.72
C ILE A 96 1.81 3.65 8.03
N VAL A 97 0.53 3.80 8.38
CA VAL A 97 -0.07 5.10 8.74
C VAL A 97 -0.15 5.29 10.26
N ALA A 98 -0.10 4.19 11.02
CA ALA A 98 -0.11 4.20 12.47
C ALA A 98 1.03 5.05 13.07
N HIS A 99 0.77 5.67 14.22
CA HIS A 99 1.74 6.44 15.02
C HIS A 99 2.51 7.52 14.24
N GLY A 100 1.90 8.06 13.18
CA GLY A 100 2.52 9.09 12.34
C GLY A 100 3.67 8.59 11.47
N LEU A 101 3.88 7.26 11.35
CA LEU A 101 4.94 6.69 10.51
C LEU A 101 4.71 6.91 9.01
N GLY A 102 3.50 7.28 8.59
CA GLY A 102 3.17 7.57 7.20
C GLY A 102 3.39 9.04 6.79
N ALA A 103 3.58 9.94 7.76
CA ALA A 103 3.72 11.37 7.52
C ALA A 103 5.13 11.69 7.03
N ARG A 104 5.23 12.44 5.93
CA ARG A 104 6.52 12.94 5.44
C ARG A 104 6.90 14.20 6.20
N SER A 105 8.14 14.25 6.65
CA SER A 105 8.65 15.38 7.44
C SER A 105 10.12 15.63 7.11
N ARG A 106 10.62 16.82 7.48
CA ARG A 106 12.06 16.96 7.73
C ARG A 106 12.40 16.08 8.94
N ALA A 107 13.56 15.44 8.89
CA ALA A 107 14.01 14.56 9.95
C ALA A 107 15.50 14.72 10.20
N GLU A 108 15.87 14.62 11.47
CA GLU A 108 17.24 14.52 11.94
C GLU A 108 17.43 13.18 12.62
N LEU A 109 18.50 12.49 12.26
CA LEU A 109 18.82 11.17 12.75
C LEU A 109 20.09 11.26 13.58
N THR A 110 20.02 10.73 14.80
CA THR A 110 21.18 10.63 15.69
C THR A 110 21.35 9.18 16.10
N LEU A 111 22.48 8.58 15.72
CA LEU A 111 22.86 7.23 16.15
C LEU A 111 23.62 7.31 17.47
N THR A 112 23.10 6.68 18.51
CA THR A 112 23.74 6.55 19.83
C THR A 112 23.93 5.08 20.19
N ALA A 113 24.45 4.78 21.38
CA ALA A 113 24.52 3.42 21.89
C ALA A 113 23.13 2.80 22.16
N GLU A 114 22.12 3.64 22.44
CA GLU A 114 20.75 3.20 22.74
C GLU A 114 19.95 2.86 21.48
N GLY A 115 20.31 3.47 20.35
CA GLY A 115 19.63 3.27 19.08
C GLY A 115 19.71 4.48 18.17
N ILE A 116 18.70 4.62 17.32
CA ILE A 116 18.57 5.72 16.36
C ILE A 116 17.42 6.60 16.79
N THR A 117 17.74 7.80 17.27
CA THR A 117 16.74 8.83 17.53
C THR A 117 16.37 9.51 16.23
N VAL A 118 15.07 9.58 15.95
CA VAL A 118 14.51 10.24 14.77
C VAL A 118 13.65 11.42 15.21
N GLU A 119 14.19 12.62 15.06
CA GLU A 119 13.51 13.88 15.37
C GLU A 119 12.84 14.40 14.10
N ARG A 120 11.54 14.66 14.14
CA ARG A 120 10.71 15.00 12.98
C ARG A 120 10.00 16.33 13.17
N THR A 121 10.11 17.20 12.18
CA THR A 121 9.33 18.45 12.19
C THR A 121 7.89 18.19 11.76
N GLY A 122 6.92 18.45 12.65
CA GLY A 122 5.48 18.34 12.36
C GLY A 122 4.92 16.91 12.41
N ALA A 123 5.68 15.96 12.95
CA ALA A 123 5.23 14.60 13.28
C ALA A 123 5.92 14.14 14.58
N PRO A 124 5.39 13.15 15.31
CA PRO A 124 6.00 12.70 16.58
C PRO A 124 7.42 12.17 16.40
N ASP A 125 8.29 12.49 17.34
CA ASP A 125 9.64 11.91 17.40
C ASP A 125 9.58 10.47 17.89
N PHE A 126 10.56 9.67 17.51
CA PHE A 126 10.64 8.28 17.98
C PHE A 126 12.07 7.76 18.03
N LEU A 127 12.27 6.72 18.83
CA LEU A 127 13.50 5.97 18.95
C LEU A 127 13.34 4.61 18.28
N ILE A 128 14.31 4.24 17.45
CA ILE A 128 14.52 2.86 17.00
C ILE A 128 15.57 2.24 17.92
N PRO A 129 15.20 1.35 18.86
CA PRO A 129 16.16 0.77 19.80
C PRO A 129 17.24 -0.04 19.05
N ALA A 130 18.50 0.06 19.49
CA ALA A 130 19.62 -0.63 18.83
C ALA A 130 19.38 -2.15 18.70
N GLY A 131 18.81 -2.79 19.74
CA GLY A 131 18.49 -4.22 19.74
C GLY A 131 17.35 -4.63 18.79
N ARG A 132 16.62 -3.67 18.21
CA ARG A 132 15.56 -3.91 17.23
C ARG A 132 15.97 -3.57 15.80
N VAL A 133 17.14 -2.98 15.58
CA VAL A 133 17.66 -2.74 14.23
C VAL A 133 18.08 -4.08 13.62
N ARG A 134 17.60 -4.36 12.40
CA ARG A 134 17.94 -5.57 11.64
C ARG A 134 18.92 -5.29 10.51
N GLY A 135 19.00 -4.05 10.04
CA GLY A 135 20.03 -3.60 9.12
C GLY A 135 19.66 -2.28 8.45
N ALA A 136 20.55 -1.83 7.58
CA ALA A 136 20.30 -0.69 6.71
C ALA A 136 20.79 -0.99 5.29
N ARG A 137 20.09 -0.45 4.29
CA ARG A 137 20.43 -0.60 2.88
C ARG A 137 20.19 0.70 2.12
N LEU A 138 20.86 0.84 0.99
CA LEU A 138 20.51 1.84 -0.01
C LEU A 138 19.44 1.25 -0.92
N ASP A 139 18.39 2.01 -1.17
CA ASP A 139 17.28 1.56 -2.02
C ASP A 139 16.90 2.65 -3.02
N LYS A 140 16.17 2.27 -4.05
CA LYS A 140 15.64 3.17 -5.09
C LYS A 140 14.22 3.60 -4.76
N GLY A 141 13.50 2.91 -3.88
CA GLY A 141 12.11 3.26 -3.61
C GLY A 141 11.55 2.82 -2.27
N ILE A 142 10.64 3.64 -1.75
CA ILE A 142 9.86 3.34 -0.54
C ILE A 142 8.52 4.05 -0.59
N ALA A 143 7.51 3.43 0.01
CA ALA A 143 6.18 3.99 0.21
C ALA A 143 5.55 4.51 -1.09
N GLY A 144 5.70 3.77 -2.19
CA GLY A 144 5.18 4.12 -3.52
C GLY A 144 5.93 5.24 -4.25
N LYS A 145 7.15 5.59 -3.82
CA LYS A 145 8.01 6.55 -4.52
C LYS A 145 9.30 5.89 -4.98
N VAL A 146 9.67 6.15 -6.24
CA VAL A 146 10.97 5.80 -6.81
C VAL A 146 11.83 7.07 -6.90
N LEU A 147 13.07 6.98 -6.45
CA LEU A 147 14.10 8.01 -6.50
C LEU A 147 15.29 7.48 -7.33
N THR A 148 16.28 8.34 -7.56
CA THR A 148 17.56 7.96 -8.15
C THR A 148 18.26 6.90 -7.31
N GLU A 149 19.01 6.02 -7.96
CA GLU A 149 19.78 4.96 -7.31
C GLU A 149 20.71 5.49 -6.21
N GLY A 150 20.71 4.81 -5.06
CA GLY A 150 21.48 5.23 -3.88
C GLY A 150 20.93 6.47 -3.16
N GLY A 151 19.79 7.02 -3.59
CA GLY A 151 19.24 8.26 -3.03
C GLY A 151 18.44 8.09 -1.73
N LEU A 152 18.28 6.87 -1.24
CA LEU A 152 17.47 6.57 -0.05
C LEU A 152 18.19 5.58 0.86
N LEU A 153 18.34 5.96 2.12
CA LEU A 153 18.70 5.08 3.23
C LEU A 153 17.43 4.44 3.78
N VAL A 154 17.33 3.12 3.69
CA VAL A 154 16.25 2.34 4.29
C VAL A 154 16.81 1.60 5.50
N ILE A 155 16.24 1.87 6.67
CA ILE A 155 16.56 1.19 7.92
C ILE A 155 15.47 0.16 8.18
N THR A 156 15.86 -1.11 8.26
CA THR A 156 14.97 -2.22 8.60
C THR A 156 15.07 -2.48 10.10
N TRP A 157 13.93 -2.50 10.78
CA TRP A 157 13.85 -2.66 12.23
C TRP A 157 12.57 -3.36 12.67
N GLU A 158 12.59 -3.94 13.86
CA GLU A 158 11.47 -4.63 14.46
C GLU A 158 10.65 -3.69 15.34
N HIS A 159 9.34 -3.69 15.17
CA HIS A 159 8.40 -2.95 15.99
C HIS A 159 7.21 -3.81 16.38
N GLY A 160 7.12 -4.18 17.66
CA GLY A 160 6.26 -5.27 18.10
C GLY A 160 6.67 -6.56 17.39
N ASP A 161 5.70 -7.27 16.79
CA ASP A 161 5.94 -8.52 16.07
C ASP A 161 6.17 -8.32 14.56
N ARG A 162 6.52 -7.11 14.12
CA ARG A 162 6.61 -6.74 12.70
C ARG A 162 7.96 -6.17 12.32
N LEU A 163 8.40 -6.48 11.11
CA LEU A 163 9.53 -5.84 10.48
C LEU A 163 9.06 -4.65 9.64
N LEU A 164 9.63 -3.48 9.91
CA LEU A 164 9.35 -2.23 9.23
C LEU A 164 10.59 -1.74 8.49
N ASP A 165 10.38 -1.15 7.32
CA ASP A 165 11.37 -0.41 6.56
C ASP A 165 11.07 1.08 6.72
N SER A 166 11.99 1.86 7.29
CA SER A 166 11.89 3.32 7.42
C SER A 166 12.85 4.00 6.45
N GLY A 167 12.30 4.86 5.57
CA GLY A 167 13.06 5.48 4.49
C GLY A 167 13.46 6.93 4.76
N PHE A 168 14.74 7.22 4.57
CA PHE A 168 15.36 8.52 4.82
C PHE A 168 16.19 8.97 3.63
N ARG A 169 16.07 10.23 3.26
CA ARG A 169 16.94 10.88 2.27
C ARG A 169 17.75 11.95 2.99
N SER A 170 19.07 11.78 3.05
CA SER A 170 19.98 12.80 3.57
C SER A 170 20.00 13.99 2.61
N ASP A 171 20.26 15.17 3.16
CA ASP A 171 20.63 16.35 2.38
C ASP A 171 21.97 16.14 1.64
N ARG A 172 22.85 15.25 2.15
CA ARG A 172 24.13 14.84 1.53
C ARG A 172 24.17 13.33 1.28
N ALA A 173 24.12 12.93 0.00
CA ALA A 173 24.03 11.51 -0.39
C ALA A 173 25.20 10.63 0.11
N GLU A 174 26.39 11.23 0.25
CA GLU A 174 27.59 10.55 0.77
C GLU A 174 27.44 10.03 2.21
N GLU A 175 26.53 10.61 3.01
CA GLU A 175 26.29 10.17 4.38
C GLU A 175 25.61 8.81 4.45
N HIS A 176 24.84 8.45 3.42
CA HIS A 176 24.06 7.22 3.41
C HIS A 176 24.96 5.99 3.53
N ALA A 177 26.14 6.01 2.90
CA ALA A 177 27.11 4.91 2.96
C ALA A 177 27.66 4.71 4.38
N ALA A 178 27.97 5.80 5.09
CA ALA A 178 28.46 5.74 6.48
C ALA A 178 27.39 5.16 7.42
N TRP A 179 26.12 5.51 7.21
CA TRP A 179 25.00 4.97 7.98
C TRP A 179 24.76 3.49 7.71
N VAL A 180 24.82 3.06 6.44
CA VAL A 180 24.72 1.63 6.12
C VAL A 180 25.85 0.85 6.80
N GLN A 181 27.09 1.33 6.73
CA GLN A 181 28.23 0.68 7.37
C GLN A 181 28.08 0.60 8.90
N ALA A 182 27.65 1.68 9.54
CA ALA A 182 27.49 1.73 10.99
C ALA A 182 26.34 0.86 11.51
N LEU A 183 25.32 0.63 10.69
CA LEU A 183 24.15 -0.18 11.01
C LEU A 183 24.22 -1.60 10.46
N GLN A 184 25.31 -1.97 9.78
CA GLN A 184 25.53 -3.36 9.45
C GLN A 184 25.72 -4.15 10.75
N PRO A 185 25.02 -5.27 10.93
CA PRO A 185 25.30 -6.15 12.05
C PRO A 185 26.78 -6.53 11.98
N ALA A 186 27.50 -6.39 13.10
CA ALA A 186 28.88 -6.86 13.19
C ALA A 186 28.89 -8.38 12.90
N SER A 187 29.33 -8.72 11.68
CA SER A 187 29.47 -10.06 11.10
C SER A 187 28.25 -10.62 10.35
N THR A 188 28.33 -10.61 9.01
CA THR A 188 28.73 -11.81 8.26
C THR A 188 29.42 -11.37 6.97
N ALA A 189 30.74 -11.52 6.93
CA ALA A 189 31.45 -11.65 5.67
C ALA A 189 30.92 -12.90 4.94
N ALA A 190 30.61 -12.76 3.66
CA ALA A 190 30.10 -13.78 2.71
C ALA A 190 28.57 -13.99 2.65
N ALA A 191 27.91 -13.16 1.84
CA ALA A 191 26.81 -13.62 0.97
C ALA A 191 26.80 -12.72 -0.28
N GLY A 192 26.93 -13.36 -1.45
CA GLY A 192 27.31 -12.74 -2.73
C GLY A 192 26.30 -11.74 -3.32
N PRO A 193 26.74 -10.96 -4.31
CA PRO A 193 25.95 -9.90 -4.94
C PRO A 193 24.71 -10.47 -5.65
N HIS A 194 23.55 -9.91 -5.34
CA HIS A 194 22.31 -10.13 -6.08
C HIS A 194 22.35 -9.23 -7.33
N THR A 195 22.71 -9.81 -8.47
CA THR A 195 22.55 -9.19 -9.78
C THR A 195 21.06 -9.12 -10.13
N PRO A 196 20.47 -7.96 -10.42
CA PRO A 196 19.15 -7.90 -11.04
C PRO A 196 19.29 -8.37 -12.49
N GLU A 197 18.75 -9.54 -12.82
CA GLU A 197 18.58 -9.96 -14.22
C GLU A 197 17.55 -9.05 -14.90
N GLU A 198 18.07 -8.14 -15.71
CA GLU A 198 17.36 -7.41 -16.74
C GLU A 198 17.11 -8.37 -17.93
N GLY A 199 16.00 -9.10 -17.87
CA GLY A 199 15.55 -9.98 -18.94
C GLY A 199 14.62 -9.26 -19.91
N ALA A 200 15.21 -8.58 -20.90
CA ALA A 200 14.53 -8.17 -22.12
C ALA A 200 14.55 -9.35 -23.12
N ALA A 201 13.38 -9.71 -23.64
CA ALA A 201 13.21 -10.31 -24.96
C ALA A 201 11.77 -10.06 -25.44
#